data_AF-A0A0P7ZZD8-F1
#
_entry.id   AF-A0A0P7ZZD8-F1
#
_cell.length_a   1.000
_cell.length_b   1.000
_cell.length_c   1.000
_cell.angle_alpha   90.00
_cell.angle_beta   90.00
_cell.angle_gamma   90.00
#
_symmetry.space_group_name_H-M   'P 1'
#
loop_
_entity.id
_entity.type
_entity.pdbx_description
1 polymer ?
#
loop_
_entity_poly.entity_id
_entity_poly.type
_entity_poly.pdbx_seq_one_letter_code
_entity_poly.pdbx_strand_id
1 'polypeptide(L)'
;MFEALGEERHFHLKRLTRGLMVAGTALTFALAAPLAPAHATEEADVTRGEAAYEASCASCHAAPARIIARVEGADDAEKTEALEAFLPDHYAEDDQDRADIIAYMLSL
;
A
#
# COMPACT_ATOMS: atom_id res chain seq x y z
N MET A 1 -43.91 -4.23 32.39
CA MET A 1 -43.79 -5.45 33.20
C MET A 1 -44.02 -6.62 32.27
N PHE A 2 -42.95 -7.36 31.96
CA PHE A 2 -42.84 -8.66 31.29
C PHE A 2 -43.90 -9.09 30.28
N GLU A 3 -43.50 -9.19 29.01
CA GLU A 3 -43.96 -10.26 28.12
C GLU A 3 -42.74 -11.02 27.62
N ALA A 4 -42.77 -12.32 27.87
CA ALA A 4 -41.74 -13.29 27.55
C ALA A 4 -42.31 -14.31 26.58
N LEU A 5 -41.38 -14.89 25.82
CA LEU A 5 -41.42 -16.17 25.11
C LEU A 5 -42.00 -16.20 23.69
N GLY A 6 -41.19 -16.75 22.78
CA GLY A 6 -41.59 -17.05 21.40
C GLY A 6 -40.40 -17.49 20.54
N GLU A 7 -39.77 -18.62 20.89
CA GLU A 7 -38.92 -19.44 19.99
C GLU A 7 -39.71 -19.83 18.73
N GLU A 8 -39.05 -19.98 17.58
CA GLU A 8 -39.32 -21.04 16.58
C GLU A 8 -38.33 -20.87 15.39
N ARG A 9 -37.26 -21.68 15.39
CA ARG A 9 -36.34 -21.84 14.25
C ARG A 9 -36.94 -22.84 13.26
N HIS A 10 -37.34 -22.38 12.08
CA HIS A 10 -37.73 -23.24 10.98
C HIS A 10 -36.83 -22.98 9.76
N PHE A 11 -35.69 -23.68 9.66
CA PHE A 11 -34.94 -23.76 8.41
C PHE A 11 -35.32 -25.04 7.67
N HIS A 12 -36.16 -24.87 6.66
CA HIS A 12 -36.63 -25.91 5.77
C HIS A 12 -35.49 -26.51 4.94
N LEU A 13 -35.01 -27.70 5.33
CA LEU A 13 -34.12 -28.51 4.50
C LEU A 13 -34.94 -29.23 3.42
N LYS A 14 -35.23 -28.54 2.31
CA LYS A 14 -35.75 -29.18 1.09
C LYS A 14 -34.62 -29.91 0.37
N ARG A 15 -34.65 -31.25 0.48
CA ARG A 15 -33.96 -32.21 -0.40
C ARG A 15 -34.18 -31.87 -1.87
N LEU A 16 -33.11 -31.75 -2.66
CA LEU A 16 -33.18 -32.00 -4.10
C LEU A 16 -31.89 -32.68 -4.58
N THR A 17 -32.04 -33.99 -4.73
CA THR A 17 -31.25 -34.87 -5.59
C THR A 17 -31.29 -34.39 -7.05
N ARG A 18 -30.13 -34.29 -7.70
CA ARG A 18 -30.00 -34.52 -9.16
C ARG A 18 -28.54 -34.69 -9.54
N GLY A 19 -28.19 -35.89 -9.97
CA GLY A 19 -26.90 -36.17 -10.56
C GLY A 19 -26.75 -35.56 -11.95
N LEU A 20 -25.50 -35.33 -12.36
CA LEU A 20 -25.11 -35.32 -13.75
C LEU A 20 -23.59 -35.60 -13.82
N MET A 21 -23.24 -36.77 -14.35
CA MET A 21 -21.91 -37.02 -14.90
C MET A 21 -21.74 -36.14 -16.13
N VAL A 22 -20.68 -35.34 -16.18
CA VAL A 22 -20.03 -34.96 -17.44
C VAL A 22 -18.53 -35.08 -17.21
N ALA A 23 -17.96 -36.18 -17.72
CA ALA A 23 -16.55 -36.27 -18.02
C ALA A 23 -16.25 -35.25 -19.14
N GLY A 24 -15.41 -34.27 -18.84
CA GLY A 24 -15.00 -33.24 -19.78
C GLY A 24 -13.61 -32.76 -19.40
N THR A 25 -12.59 -33.40 -19.94
CA THR A 25 -11.22 -32.91 -20.00
C THR A 25 -11.19 -31.58 -20.74
N ALA A 26 -11.26 -30.47 -20.01
CA ALA A 26 -10.96 -29.14 -20.53
C ALA A 26 -9.60 -28.72 -19.96
N LEU A 27 -8.60 -28.82 -20.82
CA LEU A 27 -7.24 -28.31 -20.69
C LEU A 27 -7.27 -26.88 -20.12
N THR A 28 -7.00 -26.74 -18.82
CA THR A 28 -6.84 -25.42 -18.18
C THR A 28 -5.57 -24.79 -18.73
N PHE A 29 -5.76 -23.83 -19.64
CA PHE A 29 -4.72 -22.95 -20.14
C PHE A 29 -4.16 -22.16 -18.94
N ALA A 30 -2.98 -22.57 -18.43
CA ALA A 30 -2.28 -21.82 -17.41
C ALA A 30 -1.91 -20.45 -18.01
N LEU A 31 -2.55 -19.39 -17.53
CA LEU A 31 -2.15 -18.01 -17.81
C LEU A 31 -0.72 -17.83 -17.25
N ALA A 32 0.28 -17.96 -18.12
CA ALA A 32 1.64 -17.52 -17.84
C ALA A 32 1.65 -15.98 -17.90
N ALA A 33 1.26 -15.33 -16.79
CA ALA A 33 1.48 -13.91 -16.63
C ALA A 33 3.01 -13.67 -16.60
N PRO A 34 3.55 -12.75 -17.42
CA PRO A 34 4.94 -12.35 -17.28
C PRO A 34 5.09 -11.68 -15.91
N LEU A 35 5.88 -12.30 -15.04
CA LEU A 35 6.38 -11.66 -13.84
C LEU A 35 7.24 -10.48 -14.31
N ALA A 36 6.66 -9.27 -14.32
CA ALA A 36 7.47 -8.07 -14.40
C ALA A 36 8.44 -8.11 -13.22
N PRO A 37 9.72 -7.71 -13.41
CA PRO A 37 10.64 -7.61 -12.30
C PRO A 37 10.06 -6.61 -11.30
N ALA A 38 9.68 -7.10 -10.12
CA ALA A 38 9.50 -6.22 -8.99
C ALA A 38 10.89 -5.64 -8.70
N HIS A 39 11.06 -4.34 -8.98
CA HIS A 39 12.24 -3.62 -8.53
C HIS A 39 12.20 -3.65 -7.01
N ALA A 40 13.05 -4.49 -6.42
CA ALA A 40 13.15 -4.54 -4.97
C ALA A 40 13.78 -3.23 -4.52
N THR A 41 13.06 -2.48 -3.68
CA THR A 41 13.61 -1.32 -2.99
C THR A 41 14.66 -1.81 -2.01
N GLU A 42 15.85 -1.21 -2.07
CA GLU A 42 16.91 -1.38 -1.09
C GLU A 42 16.54 -0.65 0.21
N GLU A 43 17.31 -0.91 1.26
CA GLU A 43 17.17 -0.15 2.51
C GLU A 43 17.48 1.33 2.27
N ALA A 44 16.63 2.19 2.84
CA ALA A 44 16.70 3.63 2.64
C ALA A 44 18.02 4.21 3.17
N ASP A 45 18.60 5.13 2.43
CA ASP A 45 19.89 5.74 2.73
C ASP A 45 19.79 7.27 2.76
N VAL A 46 20.16 7.86 3.90
CA VAL A 46 20.11 9.31 4.14
C VAL A 46 21.00 10.10 3.18
N THR A 47 22.16 9.57 2.80
CA THR A 47 23.11 10.26 1.91
C THR A 47 22.58 10.27 0.47
N ARG A 48 22.03 9.15 0.00
CA ARG A 48 21.33 9.12 -1.30
C ARG A 48 20.11 10.05 -1.28
N GLY A 49 19.37 10.07 -0.18
CA GLY A 49 18.21 10.93 0.01
C GLY A 49 18.53 12.41 -0.06
N GLU A 50 19.62 12.84 0.57
CA GLU A 50 20.10 14.23 0.48
C GLU A 50 20.44 14.61 -0.96
N ALA A 51 21.14 13.73 -1.68
CA ALA A 51 21.50 13.97 -3.08
C ALA A 51 20.27 14.02 -4.00
N ALA A 52 19.31 13.12 -3.81
CA ALA A 52 18.04 13.11 -4.56
C ALA A 52 17.20 14.36 -4.25
N TYR A 53 17.14 14.77 -2.98
CA TYR A 53 16.48 16.00 -2.58
C TYR A 53 17.12 17.25 -3.22
N GLU A 54 18.45 17.33 -3.24
CA GLU A 54 19.16 18.46 -3.87
C GLU A 54 18.88 18.52 -5.38
N ALA A 55 18.85 17.36 -6.05
CA ALA A 55 18.61 17.28 -7.48
C ALA A 55 17.16 17.68 -7.88
N SER A 56 16.17 17.24 -7.11
CA SER A 56 14.76 17.29 -7.52
C SER A 56 13.91 18.30 -6.74
N CYS A 57 14.28 18.63 -5.51
CA CYS A 57 13.45 19.40 -4.59
C CYS A 57 14.03 20.78 -4.27
N ALA A 58 15.36 20.90 -4.11
CA ALA A 58 16.01 22.09 -3.56
C ALA A 58 15.78 23.38 -4.37
N SER A 59 15.56 23.28 -5.68
CA SER A 59 15.28 24.44 -6.54
C SER A 59 14.03 25.22 -6.12
N CYS A 60 13.00 24.53 -5.63
CA CYS A 60 11.77 25.12 -5.09
C CYS A 60 11.77 25.14 -3.55
N HIS A 61 12.47 24.19 -2.93
CA HIS A 61 12.45 23.95 -1.50
C HIS A 61 13.84 24.05 -0.88
N ALA A 62 14.37 25.26 -0.76
CA ALA A 62 15.73 25.51 -0.27
C ALA A 62 16.01 25.13 1.20
N ALA A 63 15.00 24.73 1.98
CA ALA A 63 15.15 24.44 3.41
C ALA A 63 14.32 23.21 3.83
N PRO A 64 14.84 21.98 3.69
CA PRO A 64 14.09 20.75 3.96
C PRO A 64 13.59 20.67 5.41
N ALA A 65 14.39 21.16 6.37
CA ALA A 65 13.99 21.23 7.79
C ALA A 65 12.69 22.04 8.01
N ARG A 66 12.40 23.04 7.16
CA ARG A 66 11.14 23.80 7.26
C ARG A 66 9.94 23.05 6.70
N ILE A 67 10.17 22.13 5.78
CA ILE A 67 9.13 21.29 5.19
C ILE A 67 8.75 20.22 6.20
N ILE A 68 9.72 19.46 6.70
CA ILE A 68 9.45 18.35 7.62
C ILE A 68 8.81 18.82 8.95
N ALA A 69 9.09 20.06 9.37
CA ALA A 69 8.42 20.69 10.51
C ALA A 69 6.92 20.99 10.29
N ARG A 70 6.45 20.94 9.03
CA ARG A 70 5.06 21.19 8.62
C ARG A 70 4.33 19.95 8.09
N VAL A 71 5.06 18.85 7.88
CA VAL A 71 4.45 17.56 7.52
C VAL A 71 3.60 17.10 8.70
N GLU A 72 2.37 16.69 8.41
CA GLU A 72 1.43 16.17 9.40
C GLU A 72 1.95 14.84 9.97
N GLY A 73 1.67 14.59 11.25
CA GLY A 73 2.13 13.41 11.98
C GLY A 73 2.81 13.77 13.30
N ALA A 74 2.50 13.00 14.34
CA ALA A 74 3.04 13.14 15.69
C ALA A 74 4.43 12.50 15.83
N ASP A 75 4.76 11.53 14.98
CA ASP A 75 6.03 10.82 14.97
C ASP A 75 6.51 10.49 13.55
N ASP A 76 7.69 9.87 13.45
CA ASP A 76 8.34 9.58 12.18
C ASP A 76 7.56 8.57 11.32
N ALA A 77 6.80 7.65 11.94
CA ALA A 77 6.01 6.67 11.21
C ALA A 77 4.80 7.35 10.54
N GLU A 78 4.08 8.21 11.29
CA GLU A 78 2.96 8.97 10.73
C GLU A 78 3.43 9.95 9.64
N LYS A 79 4.60 10.59 9.83
CA LYS A 79 5.19 11.46 8.79
C LYS A 79 5.65 10.69 7.56
N THR A 80 6.20 9.49 7.75
CA THR A 80 6.55 8.59 6.64
C THR A 80 5.30 8.28 5.83
N GLU A 81 4.20 7.88 6.46
CA GLU A 81 2.94 7.61 5.78
C GLU A 81 2.43 8.82 5.00
N ALA A 82 2.46 10.01 5.63
CA ALA A 82 2.04 11.25 4.97
C ALA A 82 2.89 11.59 3.73
N LEU A 83 4.21 11.38 3.81
CA LEU A 83 5.12 11.65 2.69
C LEU A 83 5.00 10.59 1.59
N GLU A 84 4.91 9.31 1.94
CA GLU A 84 4.68 8.20 0.99
C GLU A 84 3.38 8.40 0.20
N ALA A 85 2.35 8.97 0.82
CA ALA A 85 1.10 9.26 0.14
C ALA A 85 1.19 10.46 -0.83
N PHE A 86 2.08 11.42 -0.57
CA PHE A 86 2.15 12.69 -1.31
C PHE A 86 3.21 12.71 -2.42
N LEU A 87 4.39 12.17 -2.12
CA LEU A 87 5.58 12.26 -2.97
C LEU A 87 5.50 11.55 -4.33
N PRO A 88 4.76 10.43 -4.51
CA PRO A 88 4.59 9.82 -5.83
C PRO A 88 3.97 10.77 -6.85
N ASP A 89 3.03 11.60 -6.41
CA ASP A 89 2.38 12.63 -7.23
C ASP A 89 3.11 13.99 -7.17
N HIS A 90 4.25 14.06 -6.46
CA HIS A 90 5.03 15.27 -6.24
C HIS A 90 6.55 15.05 -6.34
N TYR A 91 7.01 14.81 -7.57
CA TYR A 91 8.43 14.76 -7.97
C TYR A 91 9.26 13.56 -7.47
N ALA A 92 8.67 12.59 -6.78
CA ALA A 92 9.35 11.36 -6.35
C ALA A 92 8.50 10.10 -6.63
N GLU A 93 8.22 9.87 -7.92
CA GLU A 93 7.51 8.68 -8.44
C GLU A 93 8.32 7.40 -8.20
N ASP A 94 9.65 7.46 -8.35
CA ASP A 94 10.52 6.32 -8.12
C ASP A 94 10.52 5.91 -6.64
N ASP A 95 10.27 4.63 -6.39
CA ASP A 95 10.11 4.08 -5.04
C ASP A 95 11.39 4.19 -4.21
N GLN A 96 12.56 4.04 -4.84
CA GLN A 96 13.84 4.10 -4.13
C GLN A 96 14.21 5.54 -3.78
N ASP A 97 14.13 6.45 -4.75
CA ASP A 97 14.42 7.86 -4.52
C ASP A 97 13.48 8.42 -3.45
N ARG A 98 12.19 8.04 -3.46
CA ARG A 98 11.23 8.45 -2.45
C ARG A 98 11.59 7.94 -1.05
N ALA A 99 11.89 6.66 -0.91
CA ALA A 99 12.28 6.07 0.37
C ALA A 99 13.53 6.76 0.95
N ASP A 100 14.54 7.00 0.10
CA ASP A 100 15.77 7.69 0.48
C ASP A 100 15.51 9.16 0.88
N ILE A 101 14.69 9.90 0.11
CA ILE A 101 14.31 11.29 0.42
C ILE A 101 13.59 11.36 1.76
N ILE A 102 12.65 10.46 2.04
CA ILE A 102 11.92 10.42 3.32
C ILE A 102 12.89 10.16 4.47
N ALA A 103 13.81 9.20 4.33
CA ALA A 103 14.83 8.93 5.33
C ALA A 103 15.72 10.16 5.60
N TYR A 104 16.13 10.88 4.55
CA TYR A 104 16.85 12.14 4.70
C TYR A 104 16.03 13.18 5.45
N MET A 105 14.79 13.44 5.02
CA MET A 105 13.95 14.49 5.62
C MET A 105 13.67 14.25 7.10
N LEU A 106 13.47 12.99 7.50
CA LEU A 106 13.24 12.61 8.90
C LEU A 106 14.50 12.65 9.77
N SER A 107 15.70 12.68 9.17
CA SER A 107 16.96 12.81 9.91
C SER A 107 17.33 14.25 10.32
N LEU A 108 16.55 15.25 9.89
CA LEU A 108 16.82 16.69 10.05
C LEU A 108 16.38 17.30 11.39
#